data_AF-A0A973W112-F1
#
_entry.id   AF-A0A973W112-F1
#
_cell.length_a   1.000
_cell.length_b   1.000
_cell.length_c   1.000
_cell.angle_alpha   90.00
_cell.angle_beta   90.00
_cell.angle_gamma   90.00
#
_symmetry.space_group_name_H-M   'P 1'
#
loop_
_entity.id
_entity.type
_entity.pdbx_description
1 polymer ?
#
loop_
_entity_poly.entity_id
_entity_poly.type
_entity_poly.pdbx_seq_one_letter_code
_entity_poly.pdbx_strand_id
1 'polypeptide(L)'
;MAAIWERWQAYERKEARGLALMSAWLSPEQRSQFEKCNRFDVIGSESGKRYRICYGTSTNVYEMDGSDRVVLGWCFRPAGSLVAGDVMLAQKIALETDERATLMVARPFPSSFPLRATLPPTH
;
A
#
# COMPACT_ATOMS: atom_id res chain seq x y z
N MET A 1 -12.20 -2.45 -29.27
CA MET A 1 -12.87 -1.51 -28.34
C MET A 1 -13.70 -2.23 -27.28
N ALA A 2 -14.67 -3.08 -27.63
CA ALA A 2 -15.48 -3.83 -26.64
C ALA A 2 -14.66 -4.66 -25.62
N ALA A 3 -13.66 -5.42 -26.09
CA ALA A 3 -12.80 -6.22 -25.22
C ALA A 3 -11.95 -5.40 -24.22
N ILE A 4 -11.63 -4.14 -24.53
CA ILE A 4 -10.88 -3.24 -23.62
C ILE A 4 -11.80 -2.80 -22.49
N TRP A 5 -13.04 -2.42 -22.84
CA TRP A 5 -14.05 -2.01 -21.87
C TRP A 5 -14.44 -3.15 -20.92
N GLU A 6 -14.66 -4.36 -21.44
CA GLU A 6 -14.95 -5.54 -20.62
C GLU A 6 -13.80 -5.86 -19.65
N ARG A 7 -12.55 -5.77 -20.11
CA ARG A 7 -11.37 -5.96 -19.26
C ARG A 7 -11.29 -4.89 -18.17
N TRP A 8 -11.63 -3.65 -18.49
CA TRP A 8 -11.63 -2.55 -17.54
C TRP A 8 -12.71 -2.74 -16.47
N GLN A 9 -13.95 -3.05 -16.85
CA GLN A 9 -15.03 -3.36 -15.90
C GLN A 9 -14.69 -4.58 -15.02
N ALA A 10 -14.06 -5.61 -15.59
CA ALA A 10 -13.60 -6.75 -14.82
C ALA A 10 -12.50 -6.37 -13.81
N TYR A 11 -11.61 -5.45 -14.16
CA TYR A 11 -10.62 -4.90 -13.24
C TYR A 11 -11.29 -4.09 -12.12
N GLU A 12 -12.20 -3.19 -12.44
CA GLU A 12 -12.93 -2.37 -11.45
C GLU A 12 -13.66 -3.23 -10.42
N ARG A 13 -14.33 -4.31 -10.85
CA ARG A 13 -15.00 -5.24 -9.91
C ARG A 13 -14.01 -5.94 -8.97
N LYS A 14 -12.82 -6.31 -9.47
CA LYS A 14 -11.77 -6.91 -8.63
C LYS A 14 -11.21 -5.86 -7.66
N GLU A 15 -10.95 -4.65 -8.14
CA GLU A 15 -10.42 -3.56 -7.33
C GLU A 15 -11.39 -3.18 -6.22
N ALA A 16 -12.68 -3.00 -6.54
CA ALA A 16 -13.72 -2.73 -5.56
C ALA A 16 -13.79 -3.81 -4.48
N ARG A 17 -13.68 -5.09 -4.86
CA ARG A 17 -13.63 -6.20 -3.90
C ARG A 17 -12.38 -6.17 -3.02
N GLY A 18 -11.21 -5.91 -3.61
CA GLY A 18 -9.95 -5.81 -2.87
C GLY A 18 -9.96 -4.64 -1.88
N LEU A 19 -10.47 -3.48 -2.29
CA LEU A 19 -10.62 -2.31 -1.42
C LEU A 19 -11.62 -2.54 -0.30
N ALA A 20 -12.75 -3.22 -0.56
CA ALA A 20 -13.71 -3.57 0.46
C ALA A 20 -13.10 -4.52 1.50
N LEU A 21 -12.36 -5.54 1.06
CA LEU A 21 -11.65 -6.45 1.95
C LEU A 21 -10.60 -5.72 2.78
N MET A 22 -9.75 -4.91 2.14
CA MET A 22 -8.76 -4.09 2.85
C MET A 22 -9.43 -3.21 3.90
N SER A 23 -10.46 -2.46 3.53
CA SER A 23 -11.17 -1.54 4.44
C SER A 23 -11.77 -2.26 5.66
N ALA A 24 -12.26 -3.48 5.49
CA ALA A 24 -12.76 -4.30 6.59
C ALA A 24 -11.66 -4.72 7.60
N TRP A 25 -10.40 -4.79 7.17
CA TRP A 25 -9.25 -5.15 8.00
C TRP A 25 -8.48 -3.94 8.58
N LEU A 26 -8.82 -2.72 8.16
CA LEU A 26 -8.24 -1.51 8.71
C LEU A 26 -8.83 -1.17 10.08
N SER A 27 -8.00 -0.65 10.98
CA SER A 27 -8.49 0.03 12.19
C SER A 27 -9.34 1.26 11.80
N PRO A 28 -10.19 1.78 12.71
CA PRO A 28 -10.93 3.01 12.46
C PRO A 28 -10.05 4.19 12.02
N GLU A 29 -8.87 4.33 12.62
CA GLU A 29 -7.90 5.38 12.31
C GLU A 29 -7.31 5.18 10.91
N GLN A 30 -6.87 3.96 10.59
CA GLN A 30 -6.31 3.61 9.28
C GLN A 30 -7.35 3.80 8.18
N ARG A 31 -8.62 3.43 8.43
CA ARG A 31 -9.72 3.66 7.50
C ARG A 31 -9.94 5.14 7.25
N SER A 32 -9.98 5.96 8.30
CA SER A 32 -10.12 7.42 8.18
C SER A 32 -8.95 8.05 7.40
N GLN A 33 -7.73 7.58 7.60
CA GLN A 33 -6.57 8.01 6.82
C GLN A 33 -6.75 7.63 5.34
N PHE A 34 -7.16 6.40 5.05
CA PHE A 34 -7.33 5.93 3.68
C PHE A 34 -8.40 6.73 2.93
N GLU A 35 -9.55 6.94 3.54
CA GLU A 35 -10.66 7.72 2.96
C GLU A 35 -10.27 9.18 2.66
N LYS A 36 -9.47 9.81 3.53
CA LYS A 36 -9.08 11.22 3.37
C LYS A 36 -7.90 11.43 2.43
N CYS A 37 -7.01 10.45 2.33
CA CYS A 37 -5.65 10.68 1.85
C CYS A 37 -5.12 9.58 0.91
N ASN A 38 -5.94 8.56 0.59
CA ASN A 38 -5.55 7.39 -0.18
C ASN A 38 -4.26 6.72 0.34
N ARG A 39 -4.10 6.72 1.66
CA ARG A 39 -2.95 6.13 2.37
C ARG A 39 -3.30 5.86 3.82
N PHE A 40 -2.58 4.96 4.47
CA PHE A 40 -2.69 4.73 5.90
C PHE A 40 -1.34 4.35 6.49
N ASP A 41 -1.19 4.55 7.80
CA ASP A 41 0.03 4.22 8.53
C ASP A 41 -0.15 2.88 9.29
N VAL A 42 0.92 2.10 9.35
CA VAL A 42 1.02 0.84 10.10
C VAL A 42 2.25 0.89 11.00
N ILE A 43 2.26 0.08 12.06
CA ILE A 43 3.39 -0.03 12.99
C ILE A 43 4.05 -1.39 12.80
N GLY A 44 5.37 -1.38 12.59
CA GLY A 44 6.16 -2.60 12.46
C GLY A 44 6.13 -3.44 13.73
N SER A 45 5.95 -4.76 13.56
CA SER A 45 5.78 -5.71 14.66
C SER A 45 6.98 -5.83 15.59
N GLU A 46 8.20 -5.56 15.10
CA GLU A 46 9.44 -5.77 15.87
C GLU A 46 10.09 -4.45 16.29
N SER A 47 10.20 -3.50 15.37
CA SER A 47 10.92 -2.26 15.58
C SER A 47 10.05 -1.14 16.17
N GLY A 48 8.73 -1.26 16.05
CA GLY A 48 7.78 -0.18 16.36
C GLY A 48 7.87 1.01 15.38
N LYS A 49 8.61 0.89 14.27
CA LYS A 49 8.69 1.93 13.24
C LYS A 49 7.35 2.11 12.56
N ARG A 50 7.10 3.34 12.13
CA ARG A 50 5.89 3.70 11.38
C ARG A 50 6.16 3.56 9.89
N TYR A 51 5.26 2.88 9.19
CA TYR A 51 5.28 2.73 7.76
C TYR A 51 4.00 3.30 7.16
N ARG A 52 4.12 4.14 6.14
CA ARG A 52 3.01 4.71 5.38
C ARG A 52 2.81 3.92 4.10
N ILE A 53 1.64 3.34 3.94
CA ILE A 53 1.22 2.62 2.73
C ILE A 53 0.30 3.53 1.91
N CYS A 54 0.79 3.98 0.76
CA CYS A 54 0.01 4.74 -0.22
C CYS A 54 -0.74 3.82 -1.18
N TYR A 55 -1.84 4.33 -1.76
CA TYR A 55 -2.57 3.61 -2.80
C TYR A 55 -1.67 3.23 -3.97
N GLY A 56 -1.70 1.94 -4.34
CA GLY A 56 -0.94 1.39 -5.44
C GLY A 56 -0.47 -0.05 -5.20
N THR A 57 0.33 -0.56 -6.14
CA THR A 57 0.81 -1.96 -6.13
C THR A 57 2.33 -2.10 -6.00
N SER A 58 3.06 -1.00 -6.02
CA SER A 58 4.53 -0.95 -6.00
C SER A 58 4.99 0.42 -5.53
N THR A 59 6.23 0.49 -5.00
CA THR A 59 6.88 1.75 -4.60
C THR A 59 5.92 2.66 -3.82
N ASN A 60 5.22 2.05 -2.86
CA ASN A 60 4.10 2.67 -2.17
C ASN A 60 4.18 2.52 -0.65
N VAL A 61 5.24 1.88 -0.12
CA VAL A 61 5.48 1.77 1.31
C VAL A 61 6.67 2.65 1.67
N TYR A 62 6.50 3.50 2.66
CA TYR A 62 7.50 4.48 3.10
C TYR A 62 7.71 4.36 4.61
N GLU A 63 8.96 4.20 5.04
CA GLU A 63 9.33 4.32 6.44
C GLU A 63 9.29 5.80 6.84
N MET A 64 8.59 6.09 7.94
CA MET A 64 8.35 7.44 8.44
C MET A 64 9.11 7.67 9.74
N ASP A 65 9.73 8.84 9.89
CA ASP A 65 10.30 9.26 11.16
C ASP A 65 9.24 9.84 12.13
N GLY A 66 9.69 10.23 13.33
CA GLY A 66 8.85 10.86 14.35
C GLY A 66 8.34 12.26 13.99
N SER A 67 8.85 12.88 12.92
CA SER A 67 8.45 14.19 12.39
C SER A 67 7.62 14.10 11.10
N ASP A 68 7.07 12.91 10.80
CA ASP A 68 6.29 12.63 9.58
C ASP A 68 7.06 12.80 8.27
N ARG A 69 8.38 12.64 8.30
CA ARG A 69 9.22 12.67 7.09
C ARG A 69 9.54 11.27 6.62
N VAL A 70 9.62 11.12 5.30
CA VAL A 70 10.04 9.86 4.67
C VAL A 70 11.53 9.66 4.91
N VAL A 71 11.88 8.55 5.55
CA VAL A 71 13.28 8.10 5.73
C VAL A 71 13.73 7.34 4.48
N LEU A 72 12.96 6.32 4.10
CA LEU A 72 13.30 5.41 3.01
C LEU A 72 12.02 4.76 2.46
N GLY A 73 12.03 4.42 1.17
CA GLY A 73 10.97 3.62 0.55
C GLY A 73 11.29 2.13 0.57
N TRP A 74 10.26 1.29 0.74
CA TRP A 74 10.38 -0.17 0.70
C TRP A 74 9.47 -0.76 -0.38
N CYS A 75 10.02 -1.56 -1.29
CA CYS A 75 9.26 -2.25 -2.32
C CYS A 75 9.27 -3.75 -2.07
N PHE A 76 8.14 -4.24 -1.57
CA PHE A 76 7.80 -5.65 -1.47
C PHE A 76 6.34 -5.78 -1.87
N ARG A 77 6.05 -6.73 -2.77
CA ARG A 77 4.70 -6.97 -3.26
C ARG A 77 4.52 -8.46 -3.50
N PRO A 78 3.31 -9.00 -3.24
CA PRO A 78 2.99 -10.35 -3.62
C PRO A 78 3.17 -10.56 -5.14
N ALA A 79 3.56 -11.78 -5.51
CA ALA A 79 3.72 -12.14 -6.91
C ALA A 79 2.36 -12.21 -7.63
N GLY A 80 2.34 -11.83 -8.91
CA GLY A 80 1.15 -11.89 -9.76
C GLY A 80 0.44 -10.55 -9.98
N SER A 81 -0.62 -10.60 -10.78
CA SER A 81 -1.44 -9.45 -11.17
C SER A 81 -2.58 -9.24 -10.18
N LEU A 82 -2.25 -8.69 -9.02
CA LEU A 82 -3.20 -8.37 -7.95
C LEU A 82 -3.63 -6.91 -8.00
N VAL A 83 -4.86 -6.65 -7.55
CA VAL A 83 -5.44 -5.31 -7.42
C VAL A 83 -4.83 -4.56 -6.24
N ALA A 84 -4.90 -3.23 -6.24
CA ALA A 84 -4.20 -2.41 -5.25
C ALA A 84 -4.67 -2.73 -3.82
N GLY A 85 -5.97 -2.87 -3.60
CA GLY A 85 -6.51 -3.25 -2.29
C GLY A 85 -5.90 -4.54 -1.71
N ASP A 86 -5.77 -5.60 -2.52
CA ASP A 86 -5.18 -6.87 -2.07
C ASP A 86 -3.68 -6.72 -1.78
N VAL A 87 -2.96 -5.97 -2.62
CA VAL A 87 -1.51 -5.72 -2.42
C VAL A 87 -1.28 -4.94 -1.13
N MET A 88 -2.02 -3.85 -0.92
CA MET A 88 -1.88 -3.01 0.25
C MET A 88 -2.27 -3.74 1.54
N LEU A 89 -3.31 -4.58 1.51
CA LEU A 89 -3.67 -5.43 2.64
C LEU A 89 -2.56 -6.45 2.96
N ALA A 90 -2.00 -7.11 1.95
CA ALA A 90 -0.88 -8.02 2.16
C ALA A 90 0.34 -7.30 2.74
N GLN A 91 0.61 -6.07 2.29
CA GLN A 91 1.71 -5.25 2.81
C GLN A 91 1.49 -4.86 4.28
N LYS A 92 0.26 -4.47 4.65
CA LYS A 92 -0.12 -4.20 6.04
C LYS A 92 0.13 -5.42 6.93
N ILE A 93 -0.41 -6.57 6.55
CA ILE A 93 -0.27 -7.82 7.32
C ILE A 93 1.21 -8.14 7.50
N ALA A 94 1.98 -8.13 6.40
CA ALA A 94 3.40 -8.45 6.44
C ALA A 94 4.19 -7.58 7.44
N LEU A 95 3.96 -6.26 7.44
CA LEU A 95 4.62 -5.34 8.37
C LEU A 95 4.16 -5.49 9.82
N GLU A 96 2.86 -5.71 10.05
CA GLU A 96 2.29 -5.80 11.40
C GLU A 96 2.45 -7.19 12.04
N THR A 97 2.82 -8.23 11.28
CA THR A 97 3.00 -9.59 11.82
C THR A 97 4.43 -10.13 11.72
N ASP A 98 5.18 -9.78 10.68
CA ASP A 98 6.55 -10.27 10.44
C ASP A 98 7.38 -9.21 9.69
N GLU A 99 7.59 -8.09 10.36
CA GLU A 99 8.33 -6.95 9.82
C GLU A 99 9.73 -7.35 9.34
N ARG A 100 10.44 -8.17 10.12
CA ARG A 100 11.82 -8.54 9.80
C ARG A 100 11.91 -9.38 8.55
N ALA A 101 11.08 -10.41 8.39
CA ALA A 101 11.09 -11.20 7.15
C ALA A 101 10.68 -10.35 5.95
N THR A 102 9.73 -9.44 6.15
CA THR A 102 9.29 -8.48 5.14
C THR A 102 10.44 -7.61 4.65
N LEU A 103 11.21 -7.01 5.56
CA LEU A 103 12.33 -6.13 5.21
C LEU A 103 13.52 -6.89 4.60
N MET A 104 13.73 -8.18 4.93
CA MET A 104 14.78 -8.99 4.31
C MET A 104 14.57 -9.20 2.81
N VAL A 105 13.31 -9.26 2.34
CA VAL A 105 12.98 -9.45 0.92
C VAL A 105 12.65 -8.15 0.20
N ALA A 106 12.44 -7.06 0.93
CA ALA A 106 12.10 -5.76 0.38
C ALA A 106 13.30 -5.13 -0.35
N ARG A 107 13.02 -4.44 -1.46
CA ARG A 107 14.01 -3.61 -2.15
C ARG A 107 13.88 -2.16 -1.69
N PRO A 108 14.94 -1.54 -1.16
CA PRO A 108 14.89 -0.13 -0.77
C PRO A 108 14.84 0.78 -1.99
N PHE A 109 14.19 1.93 -1.87
CA PHE A 109 14.23 2.99 -2.88
C PHE A 109 14.34 4.39 -2.24
N PRO A 110 14.93 5.39 -2.93
CA PRO A 110 15.19 6.70 -2.35
C PRO A 110 13.92 7.45 -1.93
N SER A 111 14.00 8.19 -0.81
CA SER A 111 12.93 9.06 -0.31
C SER A 111 12.63 10.27 -1.21
N SER A 112 13.48 10.54 -2.20
CA SER A 112 13.25 11.57 -3.23
C SER A 112 12.18 11.18 -4.24
N PHE A 113 11.75 9.92 -4.29
CA PHE A 113 10.60 9.54 -5.09
C PHE A 113 9.33 10.17 -4.49
N PRO A 114 8.54 10.90 -5.29
CA PRO A 114 7.31 11.51 -4.81
C PRO A 114 6.39 10.43 -4.24
N LEU A 115 5.69 10.75 -3.15
CA LEU A 115 4.70 9.85 -2.57
C LEU A 115 3.71 9.46 -3.66
N ARG A 116 3.42 8.16 -3.81
CA ARG A 116 2.48 7.73 -4.85
C ARG A 116 1.09 8.39 -4.70
N ALA A 117 0.71 8.75 -3.47
CA ALA A 117 -0.51 9.51 -3.19
C ALA A 117 -0.53 10.95 -3.74
N THR A 118 0.63 11.52 -4.11
CA THR A 118 0.73 12.86 -4.73
C THR A 118 0.84 12.80 -6.26
N LEU A 119 0.89 11.60 -6.84
CA LEU A 119 0.93 11.42 -8.29
C LEU A 119 -0.50 11.35 -8.84
N PRO A 120 -0.79 11.97 -10.00
CA PRO A 120 -2.05 11.78 -10.68
C PRO A 120 -2.25 10.29 -10.99
N PRO A 121 -3.50 9.77 -10.95
CA PRO A 121 -3.76 8.40 -11.36
C PRO A 121 -3.25 8.19 -12.79
N THR A 122 -2.35 7.23 -12.98
CA THR A 122 -1.95 6.80 -14.32
C THR A 122 -3.13 6.06 -14.94
N HIS A 123 -3.83 6.74 -15.85
CA HIS A 123 -4.90 6.20 -16.69
C HIS A 123 -4.34 5.31 -17.79
#